data_AF-A0A9R0AQQ8-F1
#
_entry.id   AF-A0A9R0AQQ8-F1
#
_cell.length_a   1.000
_cell.length_b   1.000
_cell.length_c   1.000
_cell.angle_alpha   90.00
_cell.angle_beta   90.00
_cell.angle_gamma   90.00
#
_symmetry.space_group_name_H-M   'P 1'
#
loop_
_entity.id
_entity.type
_entity.pdbx_description
1 polymer ?
#
loop_
_entity_poly.entity_id
_entity_poly.type
_entity_poly.pdbx_seq_one_letter_code
_entity_poly.pdbx_strand_id
1 'polypeptide(L)'
;MRAVFYFMCLLFQTALNHPKVPDEDFLGPAQCLDQKYTRLSCSKVFCPPWRRCIAGQCVCKIPNKCPQQKIKACTLDGSEYNSMCQANAISCRTKRPIFSHFSQSCKEDKVDVMVSDSNNVVEIKTKLGKMPVCGNGWDMAAANVVCRNPKGVDRGAEVASNIPYGSLDEAAKWSNECMRVRCTGSELSLAECTIYNPEPIKTGVAVIKCYEEPPGECKKFLCANGKCLIHGKPCDGVDDCGDNSDEMCCQKCQGRAFLCKSGVCIPHYAVKDGIRDCLGGEDELDETDKAIENTFTDPMSEIREMRSSAESQLQCGIPNKQDDHSSRRKRSAGWEETLPTQIQWQVVIQDEGLIRCGGAYLGGCWVLTAAHCVRPKLKSFRIKLSVWKKHRWQSTTDIVPVKNIIIHHEYNPQTYANDIALVQLEELYLSDKCMQDNPAVRAVCVPWSTQQFQPNDTCTISGWGRGVTLKWANVTLVGDCEHYFKDRFLPGMECAGDLEGRVDSCQGDSGGPLVCTDASGLSYLWGIVSYGNKCSETNHLGIYTKVVHYFEWIRSKTGWPAVTKFNQ
;
A
#
# COMPACT_ATOMS: atom_id res chain seq x y z
N MET A 1 -50.02 -47.84 -11.26
CA MET A 1 -50.20 -46.44 -11.72
C MET A 1 -51.03 -45.72 -10.66
N ARG A 2 -50.53 -44.58 -10.16
CA ARG A 2 -50.77 -43.96 -8.84
C ARG A 2 -49.77 -44.46 -7.77
N ALA A 3 -49.20 -43.49 -7.06
CA ALA A 3 -48.25 -43.58 -5.94
C ALA A 3 -46.73 -43.64 -6.25
N VAL A 4 -46.19 -42.67 -7.00
CA VAL A 4 -44.84 -42.08 -6.75
C VAL A 4 -44.80 -40.67 -7.37
N PHE A 5 -45.47 -39.68 -6.76
CA PHE A 5 -45.44 -38.28 -7.24
C PHE A 5 -45.40 -37.28 -6.07
N TYR A 6 -44.75 -37.64 -4.97
CA TYR A 6 -44.64 -36.79 -3.76
C TYR A 6 -43.25 -36.80 -3.12
N PHE A 7 -42.20 -37.11 -3.87
CA PHE A 7 -40.83 -37.14 -3.36
C PHE A 7 -39.82 -36.65 -4.41
N MET A 8 -40.06 -35.48 -5.01
CA MET A 8 -39.04 -34.80 -5.81
C MET A 8 -39.29 -33.28 -5.92
N CYS A 9 -39.55 -32.64 -4.78
CA CYS A 9 -39.62 -31.17 -4.70
C CYS A 9 -39.03 -30.64 -3.39
N LEU A 10 -37.96 -31.27 -2.90
CA LEU A 10 -37.33 -30.96 -1.60
C LEU A 10 -35.79 -30.99 -1.62
N LEU A 11 -35.14 -30.82 -2.78
CA LEU A 11 -33.68 -30.82 -2.89
C LEU A 11 -33.10 -29.80 -3.89
N PHE A 12 -33.73 -28.63 -4.07
CA PHE A 12 -33.12 -27.49 -4.77
C PHE A 12 -33.57 -26.17 -4.14
N GLN A 13 -33.18 -25.96 -2.89
CA GLN A 13 -33.17 -24.64 -2.24
C GLN A 13 -32.12 -24.68 -1.12
N THR A 14 -30.90 -25.08 -1.45
CA THR A 14 -29.74 -24.70 -0.62
C THR A 14 -29.57 -23.20 -0.79
N ALA A 15 -29.90 -22.49 0.27
CA ALA A 15 -29.80 -21.05 0.41
C ALA A 15 -28.48 -20.52 -0.16
N LEU A 16 -28.57 -19.73 -1.24
CA LEU A 16 -27.62 -18.66 -1.48
C LEU A 16 -27.81 -17.68 -0.32
N ASN A 17 -27.04 -17.88 0.75
CA ASN A 17 -26.80 -16.84 1.74
C ASN A 17 -26.06 -15.71 1.04
N HIS A 18 -26.79 -14.79 0.41
CA HIS A 18 -26.26 -13.47 0.14
C HIS A 18 -25.89 -12.83 1.48
N PRO A 19 -24.67 -12.31 1.66
CA PRO A 19 -24.37 -11.50 2.83
C PRO A 19 -25.41 -10.36 2.88
N LYS A 20 -26.07 -10.24 4.04
CA LYS A 20 -27.03 -9.16 4.31
C LYS A 20 -26.37 -7.84 3.91
N VAL A 21 -27.08 -7.07 3.09
CA VAL A 21 -26.73 -5.69 2.74
C VAL A 21 -26.32 -4.98 4.02
N PRO A 22 -25.10 -4.41 4.11
CA PRO A 22 -24.71 -3.59 5.24
C PRO A 22 -25.72 -2.46 5.44
N ASP A 23 -26.00 -2.11 6.69
CA ASP A 23 -26.86 -1.01 7.13
C ASP A 23 -26.69 0.27 6.28
N GLU A 24 -27.70 1.17 6.24
CA GLU A 24 -27.67 2.42 5.43
C GLU A 24 -26.44 3.30 5.70
N ASP A 25 -25.77 3.09 6.83
CA ASP A 25 -24.57 3.80 7.26
C ASP A 25 -23.25 3.32 6.62
N PHE A 26 -23.17 2.11 6.04
CA PHE A 26 -21.93 1.62 5.41
C PHE A 26 -21.77 2.15 3.98
N LEU A 27 -20.77 3.01 3.78
CA LEU A 27 -20.52 3.71 2.52
C LEU A 27 -19.54 2.96 1.60
N GLY A 28 -19.55 1.63 1.64
CA GLY A 28 -18.55 0.77 1.01
C GLY A 28 -19.13 -0.31 0.09
N PRO A 29 -18.30 -0.97 -0.74
CA PRO A 29 -18.75 -2.11 -1.52
C PRO A 29 -18.83 -3.36 -0.63
N ALA A 30 -20.00 -4.01 -0.58
CA ALA A 30 -20.23 -5.18 0.26
C ALA A 30 -19.22 -6.33 0.00
N GLN A 31 -18.82 -6.53 -1.26
CA GLN A 31 -17.82 -7.55 -1.67
C GLN A 31 -16.44 -7.35 -0.99
N CYS A 32 -16.11 -6.13 -0.57
CA CYS A 32 -14.85 -5.85 0.11
C CYS A 32 -14.82 -6.41 1.53
N LEU A 33 -15.98 -6.50 2.20
CA LEU A 33 -16.09 -7.01 3.57
C LEU A 33 -15.76 -8.51 3.66
N ASP A 34 -16.00 -9.27 2.59
CA ASP A 34 -15.66 -10.70 2.51
C ASP A 34 -14.14 -10.94 2.61
N GLN A 35 -13.32 -9.94 2.24
CA GLN A 35 -11.86 -10.01 2.31
C GLN A 35 -11.31 -9.75 3.72
N LYS A 36 -12.12 -9.21 4.64
CA LYS A 36 -11.74 -8.92 6.03
C LYS A 36 -10.43 -8.13 6.15
N TYR A 37 -10.30 -7.06 5.36
CA TYR A 37 -9.12 -6.21 5.41
C TYR A 37 -8.99 -5.52 6.77
N THR A 38 -7.75 -5.39 7.23
CA THR A 38 -7.36 -4.73 8.50
C THR A 38 -6.14 -3.84 8.27
N ARG A 39 -5.67 -3.11 9.28
CA ARG A 39 -4.39 -2.37 9.22
C ARG A 39 -3.17 -3.24 8.85
N LEU A 40 -3.28 -4.56 9.01
CA LEU A 40 -2.23 -5.51 8.62
C LEU A 40 -2.33 -6.00 7.17
N SER A 41 -3.35 -5.56 6.41
CA SER A 41 -3.53 -5.93 5.01
C SER A 41 -2.73 -5.00 4.10
N CYS A 42 -1.49 -5.38 3.78
CA CYS A 42 -0.61 -4.55 2.96
C CYS A 42 -1.01 -4.43 1.49
N SER A 43 -2.01 -5.20 1.07
CA SER A 43 -2.72 -4.98 -0.18
C SER A 43 -3.57 -3.71 -0.18
N LYS A 44 -3.83 -3.07 0.97
CA LYS A 44 -4.68 -1.87 1.08
C LYS A 44 -3.99 -0.66 1.67
N VAL A 45 -3.03 -0.87 2.58
CA VAL A 45 -2.31 0.18 3.31
C VAL A 45 -0.84 -0.17 3.48
N PHE A 46 0.02 0.79 3.78
CA PHE A 46 1.41 0.50 4.10
C PHE A 46 1.55 -0.21 5.45
N CYS A 47 2.50 -1.16 5.53
CA CYS A 47 2.89 -1.74 6.81
C CYS A 47 3.64 -0.70 7.68
N PRO A 48 3.53 -0.78 9.01
CA PRO A 48 4.39 0.01 9.89
C PRO A 48 5.86 -0.43 9.74
N PRO A 49 6.84 0.43 10.07
CA PRO A 49 8.26 0.20 9.75
C PRO A 49 8.87 -1.09 10.33
N TRP A 50 8.34 -1.59 11.46
CA TRP A 50 8.76 -2.83 12.10
C TRP A 50 8.10 -4.10 11.54
N ARG A 51 7.29 -3.96 10.47
CA ARG A 51 6.67 -5.06 9.71
C ARG A 51 7.08 -4.98 8.24
N ARG A 52 6.94 -6.09 7.53
CA ARG A 52 7.12 -6.22 6.07
C ARG A 52 5.93 -6.91 5.45
N CYS A 53 5.60 -6.59 4.21
CA CYS A 53 4.47 -7.17 3.50
C CYS A 53 4.87 -8.46 2.76
N ILE A 54 4.20 -9.56 3.09
CA ILE A 54 4.37 -10.88 2.47
C ILE A 54 2.98 -11.41 2.12
N ALA A 55 2.76 -11.76 0.85
CA ALA A 55 1.49 -12.33 0.39
C ALA A 55 0.26 -11.49 0.82
N GLY A 56 0.36 -10.15 0.73
CA GLY A 56 -0.75 -9.25 1.09
C GLY A 56 -0.95 -9.01 2.59
N GLN A 57 -0.08 -9.54 3.47
CA GLN A 57 -0.16 -9.37 4.92
C GLN A 57 1.13 -8.79 5.55
N CYS A 58 0.98 -7.96 6.58
CA CYS A 58 2.08 -7.35 7.33
C CYS A 58 2.62 -8.27 8.43
N VAL A 59 3.79 -8.85 8.18
CA VAL A 59 4.49 -9.78 9.08
C VAL A 59 5.59 -9.05 9.84
N CYS A 60 5.80 -9.39 11.12
CA CYS A 60 6.85 -8.80 11.94
C CYS A 60 8.25 -8.99 11.33
N LYS A 61 9.06 -7.92 11.37
CA LYS A 61 10.49 -8.01 11.05
C LYS A 61 11.27 -8.59 12.24
N ILE A 62 12.49 -9.02 11.95
CA ILE A 62 13.51 -9.25 12.97
C ILE A 62 14.19 -7.90 13.30
N PRO A 63 14.59 -7.64 14.58
CA PRO A 63 15.04 -6.30 14.98
C PRO A 63 16.26 -5.77 14.20
N ASN A 64 17.18 -6.63 13.79
CA ASN A 64 18.35 -6.24 13.00
C ASN A 64 18.04 -5.76 11.57
N LYS A 65 16.78 -5.88 11.11
CA LYS A 65 16.30 -5.32 9.83
C LYS A 65 15.74 -3.90 9.98
N CYS A 66 15.63 -3.38 11.20
CA CYS A 66 15.27 -2.00 11.43
C CYS A 66 16.50 -1.09 11.29
N PRO A 67 16.36 0.08 10.66
CA PRO A 67 17.41 1.09 10.63
C PRO A 67 17.71 1.60 12.05
N GLN A 68 18.94 2.06 12.23
CA GLN A 68 19.38 2.72 13.46
C GLN A 68 19.03 4.20 13.41
N GLN A 69 18.72 4.77 14.57
CA GLN A 69 18.36 6.18 14.70
C GLN A 69 19.32 6.89 15.66
N LYS A 70 19.28 8.23 15.63
CA LYS A 70 20.14 9.05 16.49
C LYS A 70 19.73 8.99 17.96
N ILE A 71 18.42 8.92 18.22
CA ILE A 71 17.85 8.84 19.56
C ILE A 71 17.49 7.39 19.85
N LYS A 72 17.83 6.91 21.05
CA LYS A 72 17.53 5.53 21.44
C LYS A 72 16.09 5.40 21.91
N ALA A 73 15.54 4.20 21.72
CA ALA A 73 14.27 3.79 22.28
C ALA A 73 14.49 3.03 23.59
N CYS A 74 13.83 3.50 24.63
CA CYS A 74 13.85 2.90 25.96
C CYS A 74 12.62 2.04 26.18
N THR A 75 12.81 0.95 26.91
CA THR A 75 11.74 0.02 27.23
C THR A 75 11.27 0.11 28.68
N LEU A 76 10.11 -0.49 28.96
CA LEU A 76 9.50 -0.53 30.30
C LEU A 76 10.39 -1.24 31.34
N ASP A 77 11.26 -2.16 30.95
CA ASP A 77 12.25 -2.83 31.81
C ASP A 77 13.57 -2.05 31.95
N GLY A 78 13.75 -0.95 31.21
CA GLY A 78 14.96 -0.12 31.22
C GLY A 78 16.04 -0.54 30.21
N SER A 79 15.72 -1.47 29.31
CA SER A 79 16.61 -1.85 28.20
C SER A 79 16.70 -0.76 27.12
N GLU A 80 17.80 -0.77 26.37
CA GLU A 80 18.14 0.22 25.33
C GLU A 80 18.11 -0.42 23.93
N TYR A 81 17.42 0.24 22.99
CA TYR A 81 17.42 -0.11 21.56
C TYR A 81 17.82 1.09 20.70
N ASN A 82 18.40 0.82 19.52
CA ASN A 82 18.91 1.88 18.64
C ASN A 82 17.80 2.61 17.87
N SER A 83 16.56 2.13 17.94
CA SER A 83 15.38 2.75 17.32
C SER A 83 14.10 2.15 17.88
N MET A 84 12.99 2.90 17.84
CA MET A 84 11.66 2.38 18.19
C MET A 84 11.27 1.22 17.28
N CYS A 85 11.68 1.23 16.01
CA CYS A 85 11.45 0.10 15.11
C CYS A 85 11.97 -1.22 15.70
N GLN A 86 13.16 -1.23 16.32
CA GLN A 86 13.72 -2.44 16.94
C GLN A 86 12.87 -2.91 18.11
N ALA A 87 12.45 -1.98 18.97
CA ALA A 87 11.59 -2.27 20.10
C ALA A 87 10.24 -2.84 19.62
N ASN A 88 9.59 -2.17 18.68
CA ASN A 88 8.28 -2.57 18.16
C ASN A 88 8.34 -3.85 17.30
N ALA A 89 9.48 -4.17 16.68
CA ALA A 89 9.69 -5.46 16.03
C ALA A 89 9.64 -6.62 17.06
N ILE A 90 10.16 -6.40 18.27
CA ILE A 90 10.05 -7.35 19.38
C ILE A 90 8.62 -7.35 19.94
N SER A 91 8.01 -6.17 20.14
CA SER A 91 6.62 -6.08 20.60
C SER A 91 5.67 -6.84 19.67
N CYS A 92 5.87 -6.71 18.36
CA CYS A 92 5.11 -7.42 17.32
C CYS A 92 5.21 -8.95 17.46
N ARG A 93 6.41 -9.48 17.71
CA ARG A 93 6.66 -10.93 17.81
C ARG A 93 6.20 -11.53 19.13
N THR A 94 6.30 -10.76 20.22
CA THR A 94 5.92 -11.19 21.57
C THR A 94 4.47 -10.88 21.92
N LYS A 95 3.81 -10.03 21.11
CA LYS A 95 2.48 -9.47 21.36
C LYS A 95 2.39 -8.70 22.70
N ARG A 96 3.49 -8.09 23.14
CA ARG A 96 3.56 -7.30 24.37
C ARG A 96 4.26 -5.97 24.08
N PRO A 97 3.72 -4.82 24.52
CA PRO A 97 4.42 -3.56 24.35
C PRO A 97 5.67 -3.57 25.22
N ILE A 98 6.81 -3.25 24.62
CA ILE A 98 8.05 -3.02 25.37
C ILE A 98 8.48 -1.57 25.33
N PHE A 99 8.08 -0.80 24.31
CA PHE A 99 8.46 0.61 24.15
C PHE A 99 7.87 1.47 25.28
N SER A 100 8.66 2.43 25.76
CA SER A 100 8.26 3.40 26.77
C SER A 100 8.47 4.83 26.29
N HIS A 101 9.71 5.21 25.93
CA HIS A 101 10.02 6.60 25.56
C HIS A 101 11.33 6.69 24.79
N PHE A 102 11.64 7.88 24.28
CA PHE A 102 12.92 8.22 23.68
C PHE A 102 13.85 8.91 24.68
N SER A 103 15.10 8.46 24.76
CA SER A 103 16.14 9.10 25.58
C SER A 103 17.54 8.77 25.06
N GLN A 104 18.55 9.52 25.50
CA GLN A 104 19.96 9.15 25.30
C GLN A 104 20.42 8.04 26.24
N SER A 105 19.77 7.92 27.41
CA SER A 105 20.07 6.95 28.47
C SER A 105 18.78 6.52 29.16
N CYS A 106 18.52 5.22 29.25
CA CYS A 106 17.26 4.67 29.81
C CYS A 106 17.26 4.55 31.34
N LYS A 107 18.07 5.38 32.02
CA LYS A 107 18.23 5.39 33.47
C LYS A 107 17.17 6.20 34.22
N GLU A 108 16.42 7.06 33.53
CA GLU A 108 15.37 7.90 34.13
C GLU A 108 14.05 7.80 33.36
N ASP A 109 12.97 7.99 34.12
CA ASP A 109 11.57 8.25 33.76
C ASP A 109 10.92 7.47 32.61
N LYS A 110 10.11 6.48 33.01
CA LYS A 110 9.26 5.68 32.12
C LYS A 110 7.96 6.42 31.84
N VAL A 111 7.46 6.28 30.61
CA VAL A 111 6.05 6.49 30.30
C VAL A 111 5.34 5.17 30.60
N ASP A 112 4.47 5.19 31.60
CA ASP A 112 3.66 4.05 32.03
C ASP A 112 2.18 4.41 32.01
N VAL A 113 1.35 3.47 31.56
CA VAL A 113 -0.08 3.70 31.29
C VAL A 113 -0.88 2.89 32.30
N MET A 114 -1.75 3.58 33.03
CA MET A 114 -2.54 2.99 34.10
C MET A 114 -4.01 3.33 33.90
N VAL A 115 -4.88 2.45 34.41
CA VAL A 115 -6.32 2.70 34.45
C VAL A 115 -6.77 2.55 35.89
N SER A 116 -7.40 3.58 36.44
CA SER A 116 -7.93 3.55 37.81
C SER A 116 -9.06 2.53 37.94
N ASP A 117 -9.03 1.74 39.01
CA ASP A 117 -10.00 0.66 39.26
C ASP A 117 -11.39 1.16 39.68
N SER A 118 -11.50 2.38 40.20
CA SER A 118 -12.77 2.93 40.70
C SER A 118 -13.64 3.49 39.57
N ASN A 119 -13.05 4.29 38.69
CA ASN A 119 -13.80 5.09 37.70
C ASN A 119 -13.35 4.85 36.25
N ASN A 120 -12.47 3.87 35.99
CA ASN A 120 -11.89 3.59 34.67
C ASN A 120 -11.22 4.81 34.00
N VAL A 121 -10.71 5.74 34.82
CA VAL A 121 -9.98 6.93 34.36
C VAL A 121 -8.61 6.49 33.88
N VAL A 122 -8.21 6.99 32.71
CA VAL A 122 -6.90 6.69 32.12
C VAL A 122 -5.87 7.68 32.63
N GLU A 123 -4.73 7.17 33.10
CA GLU A 123 -3.63 7.94 33.66
C GLU A 123 -2.31 7.59 32.98
N ILE A 124 -1.47 8.59 32.79
CA ILE A 124 -0.12 8.44 32.27
C ILE A 124 0.85 8.92 33.35
N LYS A 125 1.77 8.04 33.72
CA LYS A 125 2.89 8.37 34.60
C LYS A 125 4.10 8.69 33.75
N THR A 126 4.67 9.87 33.96
CA THR A 126 5.88 10.35 33.29
C THR A 126 6.86 10.93 34.31
N LYS A 127 7.97 11.51 33.83
CA LYS A 127 8.87 12.32 34.65
C LYS A 127 8.24 13.51 35.36
N LEU A 128 7.16 14.04 34.78
CA LEU A 128 6.45 15.19 35.32
C LEU A 128 5.47 14.79 36.43
N GLY A 129 5.34 13.49 36.71
CA GLY A 129 4.38 12.94 37.65
C GLY A 129 3.28 12.14 36.97
N LYS A 130 2.25 11.80 37.75
CA LYS A 130 1.08 11.04 37.30
C LYS A 130 -0.04 12.03 36.94
N MET A 131 -0.54 11.96 35.71
CA MET A 131 -1.58 12.87 35.21
C MET A 131 -2.68 12.08 34.49
N PRO A 132 -3.95 12.52 34.58
CA PRO A 132 -5.03 11.94 33.78
C PRO A 132 -4.87 12.28 32.30
N VAL A 133 -5.47 11.47 31.43
CA VAL A 133 -5.62 11.79 30.01
C VAL A 133 -6.76 12.79 29.82
N CYS A 134 -6.52 13.81 28.98
CA CYS A 134 -7.54 14.83 28.70
C CYS A 134 -8.75 14.22 28.00
N GLY A 135 -9.97 14.64 28.37
CA GLY A 135 -11.17 14.29 27.60
C GLY A 135 -11.23 14.96 26.22
N ASN A 136 -10.50 16.06 26.03
CA ASN A 136 -10.32 16.70 24.74
C ASN A 136 -9.33 15.90 23.87
N GLY A 137 -9.77 15.49 22.67
CA GLY A 137 -8.97 14.63 21.78
C GLY A 137 -8.97 13.15 22.18
N TRP A 138 -9.78 12.75 23.17
CA TRP A 138 -10.01 11.36 23.52
C TRP A 138 -10.99 10.71 22.55
N ASP A 139 -10.57 9.65 21.87
CA ASP A 139 -11.34 8.95 20.85
C ASP A 139 -11.29 7.42 20.99
N MET A 140 -12.01 6.72 20.11
CA MET A 140 -12.05 5.26 20.08
C MET A 140 -10.72 4.62 19.74
N ALA A 141 -9.91 5.24 18.88
CA ALA A 141 -8.58 4.74 18.54
C ALA A 141 -7.68 4.66 19.78
N ALA A 142 -7.58 5.73 20.58
CA ALA A 142 -6.82 5.71 21.83
C ALA A 142 -7.43 4.76 22.88
N ALA A 143 -8.77 4.69 22.97
CA ALA A 143 -9.45 3.78 23.90
C ALA A 143 -9.19 2.30 23.57
N ASN A 144 -9.15 1.94 22.28
CA ASN A 144 -8.85 0.60 21.82
C ASN A 144 -7.45 0.14 22.28
N VAL A 145 -6.46 1.05 22.23
CA VAL A 145 -5.10 0.77 22.72
C VAL A 145 -5.09 0.49 24.23
N VAL A 146 -5.78 1.30 25.04
CA VAL A 146 -5.83 1.12 26.50
C VAL A 146 -6.56 -0.16 26.90
N CYS A 147 -7.63 -0.51 26.20
CA CYS A 147 -8.36 -1.74 26.46
C CYS A 147 -7.54 -2.98 26.09
N ARG A 148 -6.77 -2.92 25.01
CA ARG A 148 -5.81 -3.98 24.65
C ARG A 148 -4.69 -4.09 25.70
N ASN A 149 -4.13 -2.96 26.13
CA ASN A 149 -3.13 -2.91 27.19
C ASN A 149 -3.27 -1.62 28.01
N PRO A 150 -3.43 -1.69 29.35
CA PRO A 150 -3.17 -2.86 30.20
C PRO A 150 -4.36 -3.77 30.50
N LYS A 151 -5.58 -3.47 30.04
CA LYS A 151 -6.77 -4.26 30.43
C LYS A 151 -6.84 -5.67 29.81
N GLY A 152 -6.08 -5.95 28.76
CA GLY A 152 -5.97 -7.29 28.16
C GLY A 152 -7.18 -7.70 27.30
N VAL A 153 -7.98 -6.75 26.84
CA VAL A 153 -9.14 -6.97 25.97
C VAL A 153 -8.72 -6.76 24.51
N ASP A 154 -8.38 -7.85 23.82
CA ASP A 154 -7.85 -7.82 22.44
C ASP A 154 -8.79 -7.13 21.43
N ARG A 155 -10.11 -7.20 21.65
CA ARG A 155 -11.14 -6.56 20.80
C ARG A 155 -11.26 -5.04 21.01
N GLY A 156 -10.51 -4.45 21.95
CA GLY A 156 -10.51 -3.00 22.19
C GLY A 156 -11.65 -2.50 23.08
N ALA A 157 -11.99 -1.22 22.92
CA ALA A 157 -12.98 -0.51 23.72
C ALA A 157 -14.40 -0.69 23.16
N GLU A 158 -15.42 -0.63 24.00
CA GLU A 158 -16.81 -0.48 23.55
C GLU A 158 -17.16 0.99 23.31
N VAL A 159 -16.70 1.86 24.22
CA VAL A 159 -17.01 3.28 24.25
C VAL A 159 -15.80 4.06 24.79
N ALA A 160 -15.46 5.14 24.11
CA ALA A 160 -14.59 6.20 24.59
C ALA A 160 -15.46 7.36 25.11
N SER A 161 -15.31 7.70 26.40
CA SER A 161 -16.11 8.77 27.03
C SER A 161 -15.24 9.67 27.90
N ASN A 162 -15.81 10.76 28.40
CA ASN A 162 -15.16 11.61 29.37
C ASN A 162 -16.10 11.93 30.52
N ILE A 163 -15.52 12.18 31.70
CA ILE A 163 -16.26 12.62 32.89
C ILE A 163 -15.75 13.99 33.34
N PRO A 164 -16.62 14.85 33.90
CA PRO A 164 -16.19 16.14 34.43
C PRO A 164 -15.16 15.96 35.54
N TYR A 165 -14.12 16.79 35.58
CA TYR A 165 -13.04 16.68 36.57
C TYR A 165 -13.54 16.70 38.02
N GLY A 166 -14.54 17.53 38.33
CA GLY A 166 -15.13 17.62 39.67
C GLY A 166 -15.94 16.39 40.12
N SER A 167 -16.16 15.41 39.23
CA SER A 167 -16.79 14.13 39.60
C SER A 167 -15.79 13.07 40.08
N LEU A 168 -14.49 13.38 40.01
CA LEU A 168 -13.44 12.50 40.50
C LEU A 168 -13.39 12.49 42.02
N ASP A 169 -13.01 11.36 42.58
CA ASP A 169 -12.84 11.19 44.03
C ASP A 169 -11.75 12.14 44.55
N GLU A 170 -12.14 13.10 45.39
CA GLU A 170 -11.24 14.07 46.03
C GLU A 170 -10.15 13.40 46.88
N ALA A 171 -10.40 12.18 47.38
CA ALA A 171 -9.43 11.43 48.19
C ALA A 171 -8.19 10.98 47.39
N ALA A 172 -8.30 10.87 46.07
CA ALA A 172 -7.25 10.33 45.21
C ALA A 172 -6.21 11.36 44.72
N LYS A 173 -6.30 12.65 45.13
CA LYS A 173 -5.33 13.73 44.85
C LYS A 173 -4.92 13.81 43.36
N TRP A 174 -5.91 14.07 42.50
CA TRP A 174 -5.71 14.20 41.06
C TRP A 174 -4.91 15.46 40.68
N SER A 175 -4.17 15.37 39.58
CA SER A 175 -3.54 16.53 38.96
C SER A 175 -4.59 17.42 38.29
N ASN A 176 -4.44 18.74 38.41
CA ASN A 176 -5.26 19.73 37.72
C ASN A 176 -4.89 19.91 36.23
N GLU A 177 -3.81 19.25 35.81
CA GLU A 177 -3.35 19.17 34.43
C GLU A 177 -3.58 17.77 33.88
N CYS A 178 -3.86 17.69 32.58
CA CYS A 178 -3.99 16.44 31.85
C CYS A 178 -3.05 16.41 30.65
N MET A 179 -2.78 15.21 30.13
CA MET A 179 -2.03 15.03 28.89
C MET A 179 -2.97 14.59 27.78
N ARG A 180 -3.00 15.31 26.66
CA ARG A 180 -3.71 14.87 25.46
C ARG A 180 -2.89 13.80 24.76
N VAL A 181 -3.56 12.79 24.22
CA VAL A 181 -2.95 11.70 23.45
C VAL A 181 -3.58 11.61 22.08
N ARG A 182 -2.83 11.12 21.10
CA ARG A 182 -3.32 10.82 19.75
C ARG A 182 -2.72 9.51 19.25
N CYS A 183 -3.60 8.55 18.97
CA CYS A 183 -3.24 7.21 18.51
C CYS A 183 -3.88 6.91 17.15
N THR A 184 -3.32 5.94 16.43
CA THR A 184 -3.94 5.36 15.23
C THR A 184 -4.89 4.20 15.56
N GLY A 185 -4.79 3.61 16.75
CA GLY A 185 -5.60 2.46 17.22
C GLY A 185 -4.86 1.12 17.13
N SER A 186 -3.81 1.07 16.30
CA SER A 186 -3.01 -0.14 16.05
C SER A 186 -1.85 -0.36 17.02
N GLU A 187 -1.55 0.63 17.85
CA GLU A 187 -0.48 0.62 18.85
C GLU A 187 -0.73 -0.43 19.94
N LEU A 188 0.34 -0.93 20.56
CA LEU A 188 0.22 -1.87 21.68
C LEU A 188 0.19 -1.19 23.05
N SER A 189 0.53 0.10 23.13
CA SER A 189 0.51 0.93 24.35
C SER A 189 0.38 2.41 23.97
N LEU A 190 -0.20 3.24 24.84
CA LEU A 190 -0.23 4.69 24.62
C LEU A 190 1.17 5.32 24.56
N ALA A 191 2.20 4.63 25.07
CA ALA A 191 3.58 5.06 24.92
C ALA A 191 3.99 5.15 23.43
N GLU A 192 3.40 4.35 22.54
CA GLU A 192 3.66 4.37 21.10
C GLU A 192 2.86 5.46 20.36
N CYS A 193 1.96 6.17 21.06
CA CYS A 193 1.17 7.25 20.54
C CYS A 193 1.85 8.62 20.73
N THR A 194 1.40 9.64 19.99
CA THR A 194 1.85 11.00 20.25
C THR A 194 1.21 11.51 21.54
N ILE A 195 2.04 11.93 22.49
CA ILE A 195 1.60 12.51 23.77
C ILE A 195 1.99 13.98 23.79
N TYR A 196 1.01 14.86 24.03
CA TYR A 196 1.21 16.30 24.11
C TYR A 196 1.69 16.73 25.49
N ASN A 197 2.28 17.92 25.58
CA ASN A 197 2.63 18.49 26.87
C ASN A 197 1.39 18.68 27.77
N PRO A 198 1.58 18.66 29.10
CA PRO A 198 0.48 18.88 30.03
C PRO A 198 -0.27 20.18 29.76
N GLU A 199 -1.60 20.13 29.83
CA GLU A 199 -2.49 21.28 29.69
C GLU A 199 -3.54 21.30 30.81
N PRO A 200 -4.08 22.48 31.18
CA PRO A 200 -5.13 22.56 32.19
C PRO A 200 -6.42 21.86 31.71
N ILE A 201 -7.09 21.18 32.63
CA ILE A 201 -8.31 20.40 32.32
C ILE A 201 -9.47 21.35 31.99
N LYS A 202 -9.97 21.30 30.75
CA LYS A 202 -11.07 22.16 30.26
C LYS A 202 -12.42 21.46 30.18
N THR A 203 -12.46 20.26 29.60
CA THR A 203 -13.72 19.54 29.29
C THR A 203 -14.00 18.40 30.27
N GLY A 204 -12.96 17.74 30.76
CA GLY A 204 -13.03 16.56 31.62
C GLY A 204 -11.83 15.65 31.44
N VAL A 205 -11.88 14.48 32.05
CA VAL A 205 -10.84 13.43 31.93
C VAL A 205 -11.38 12.22 31.18
N ALA A 206 -10.48 11.52 30.48
CA ALA A 206 -10.81 10.36 29.68
C ALA A 206 -11.17 9.14 30.53
N VAL A 207 -12.26 8.46 30.14
CA VAL A 207 -12.74 7.22 30.74
C VAL A 207 -12.99 6.19 29.66
N ILE A 208 -12.69 4.92 29.97
CA ILE A 208 -12.90 3.79 29.08
C ILE A 208 -13.98 2.85 29.58
N LYS A 209 -14.69 2.25 28.61
CA LYS A 209 -15.42 0.99 28.80
C LYS A 209 -14.88 0.00 27.78
N CYS A 210 -14.31 -1.11 28.23
CA CYS A 210 -13.79 -2.14 27.33
C CYS A 210 -14.89 -3.03 26.77
N TYR A 211 -14.64 -3.61 25.60
CA TYR A 211 -15.65 -4.38 24.88
C TYR A 211 -16.08 -5.64 25.63
N GLU A 212 -17.39 -5.77 25.80
CA GLU A 212 -18.06 -7.00 26.24
C GLU A 212 -18.99 -7.48 25.12
N GLU A 213 -19.06 -8.80 24.92
CA GLU A 213 -19.87 -9.38 23.85
C GLU A 213 -21.37 -9.13 24.13
N PRO A 214 -22.09 -8.43 23.24
CA PRO A 214 -23.47 -8.07 23.51
C PRO A 214 -24.38 -9.30 23.43
N PRO A 215 -25.45 -9.36 24.24
CA PRO A 215 -26.45 -10.41 24.10
C PRO A 215 -27.25 -10.22 22.81
N GLY A 216 -27.02 -11.07 21.81
CA GLY A 216 -27.81 -11.13 20.57
C GLY A 216 -26.98 -11.06 19.28
N GLU A 217 -27.67 -11.01 18.14
CA GLU A 217 -27.01 -10.88 16.83
C GLU A 217 -26.53 -9.46 16.56
N CYS A 218 -25.35 -9.33 15.94
CA CYS A 218 -24.84 -8.06 15.46
C CYS A 218 -25.66 -7.56 14.27
N LYS A 219 -26.31 -6.40 14.41
CA LYS A 219 -27.22 -5.85 13.38
C LYS A 219 -26.63 -4.73 12.52
N LYS A 220 -25.59 -4.05 13.00
CA LYS A 220 -24.99 -2.87 12.34
C LYS A 220 -23.79 -3.24 11.48
N PHE A 221 -22.62 -3.35 12.11
CA PHE A 221 -21.36 -3.65 11.45
C PHE A 221 -20.53 -4.62 12.28
N LEU A 222 -20.01 -5.66 11.61
CA LEU A 222 -19.16 -6.68 12.22
C LEU A 222 -17.72 -6.49 11.74
N CYS A 223 -16.83 -6.12 12.66
CA CYS A 223 -15.40 -5.97 12.42
C CYS A 223 -14.73 -7.31 12.07
N ALA A 224 -13.54 -7.28 11.44
CA ALA A 224 -12.82 -8.51 11.10
C ALA A 224 -12.40 -9.32 12.34
N ASN A 225 -12.07 -8.64 13.45
CA ASN A 225 -11.81 -9.26 14.77
C ASN A 225 -13.06 -9.81 15.49
N GLY A 226 -14.26 -9.68 14.89
CA GLY A 226 -15.52 -10.15 15.44
C GLY A 226 -16.21 -9.20 16.42
N LYS A 227 -15.67 -7.99 16.64
CA LYS A 227 -16.36 -6.94 17.39
C LYS A 227 -17.59 -6.46 16.63
N CYS A 228 -18.72 -6.36 17.31
CA CYS A 228 -19.91 -5.69 16.79
C CYS A 228 -19.87 -4.21 17.16
N LEU A 229 -19.95 -3.32 16.16
CA LEU A 229 -20.07 -1.89 16.40
C LEU A 229 -21.50 -1.54 16.78
N ILE A 230 -21.73 -1.31 18.08
CA ILE A 230 -23.01 -0.81 18.62
C ILE A 230 -23.05 0.72 18.55
N HIS A 231 -21.91 1.32 18.89
CA HIS A 231 -21.58 2.75 18.82
C HIS A 231 -20.44 2.92 17.79
N GLY A 232 -20.33 4.10 17.18
CA GLY A 232 -19.38 4.36 16.09
C GLY A 232 -20.02 4.26 14.71
N LYS A 233 -19.28 4.67 13.68
CA LYS A 233 -19.73 4.65 12.28
C LYS A 233 -18.59 4.22 11.37
N PRO A 234 -18.81 3.25 10.48
CA PRO A 234 -17.77 2.87 9.53
C PRO A 234 -17.47 4.02 8.57
N CYS A 235 -16.22 4.06 8.10
CA CYS A 235 -15.71 5.04 7.14
C CYS A 235 -15.66 6.47 7.68
N ASP A 236 -15.41 6.70 8.96
CA ASP A 236 -15.34 8.04 9.57
C ASP A 236 -13.91 8.55 9.84
N GLY A 237 -12.90 7.76 9.48
CA GLY A 237 -11.48 7.99 9.67
C GLY A 237 -10.94 7.62 11.07
N VAL A 238 -11.75 7.00 11.93
CA VAL A 238 -11.37 6.55 13.27
C VAL A 238 -11.43 5.03 13.33
N ASP A 239 -10.42 4.39 13.93
CA ASP A 239 -10.45 2.95 14.18
C ASP A 239 -11.42 2.65 15.34
N ASP A 240 -12.71 2.48 15.06
CA ASP A 240 -13.67 2.01 16.06
C ASP A 240 -13.50 0.51 16.29
N CYS A 241 -13.13 -0.28 15.29
CA CYS A 241 -13.01 -1.73 15.41
C CYS A 241 -11.84 -2.21 16.29
N GLY A 242 -10.77 -1.43 16.39
CA GLY A 242 -9.49 -1.78 17.03
C GLY A 242 -8.55 -2.60 16.13
N ASP A 243 -8.96 -2.91 14.90
CA ASP A 243 -8.12 -3.51 13.86
C ASP A 243 -8.22 -2.76 12.52
N ASN A 244 -8.88 -1.60 12.55
CA ASN A 244 -9.15 -0.66 11.47
C ASN A 244 -10.11 -1.19 10.40
N SER A 245 -10.80 -2.33 10.59
CA SER A 245 -11.62 -2.98 9.55
C SER A 245 -12.75 -2.12 8.98
N ASP A 246 -13.32 -1.27 9.82
CA ASP A 246 -14.35 -0.28 9.53
C ASP A 246 -13.89 0.80 8.55
N GLU A 247 -12.59 1.05 8.44
CA GLU A 247 -12.01 2.10 7.60
C GLU A 247 -11.36 1.58 6.30
N MET A 248 -11.39 0.27 6.04
CA MET A 248 -10.63 -0.37 4.94
C MET A 248 -11.39 -0.55 3.62
N CYS A 249 -12.72 -0.34 3.64
CA CYS A 249 -13.61 -0.72 2.55
C CYS A 249 -14.60 0.40 2.20
N CYS A 250 -14.12 1.61 1.99
CA CYS A 250 -14.95 2.81 1.83
C CYS A 250 -14.96 3.33 0.39
N GLN A 251 -16.14 3.72 -0.12
CA GLN A 251 -16.29 4.52 -1.35
C GLN A 251 -16.38 6.01 -1.07
N LYS A 252 -16.81 6.36 0.15
CA LYS A 252 -16.89 7.73 0.64
C LYS A 252 -16.63 7.73 2.14
N CYS A 253 -15.88 8.72 2.62
CA CYS A 253 -15.71 8.92 4.06
C CYS A 253 -16.78 9.84 4.63
N GLN A 254 -17.11 9.61 5.90
CA GLN A 254 -17.98 10.43 6.71
C GLN A 254 -17.18 11.55 7.39
N GLY A 255 -17.88 12.62 7.80
CA GLY A 255 -17.26 13.71 8.56
C GLY A 255 -16.16 14.45 7.78
N ARG A 256 -14.98 14.56 8.40
CA ARG A 256 -13.80 15.25 7.85
C ARG A 256 -12.68 14.31 7.43
N ALA A 257 -12.93 13.00 7.42
CA ALA A 257 -11.94 12.02 7.00
C ALA A 257 -11.61 12.15 5.50
N PHE A 258 -10.39 11.75 5.17
CA PHE A 258 -9.87 11.78 3.82
C PHE A 258 -9.96 10.39 3.19
N LEU A 259 -10.45 10.32 1.96
CA LEU A 259 -10.60 9.07 1.22
C LEU A 259 -9.36 8.83 0.33
N CYS A 260 -8.63 7.77 0.63
CA CYS A 260 -7.62 7.24 -0.28
C CYS A 260 -8.28 6.57 -1.51
N LYS A 261 -7.62 6.63 -2.66
CA LYS A 261 -7.98 5.88 -3.88
C LYS A 261 -8.04 4.37 -3.65
N SER A 262 -7.29 3.84 -2.69
CA SER A 262 -7.36 2.43 -2.29
C SER A 262 -8.66 2.05 -1.58
N GLY A 263 -9.57 3.00 -1.33
CA GLY A 263 -10.82 2.81 -0.62
C GLY A 263 -10.65 2.76 0.89
N VAL A 264 -9.66 3.48 1.42
CA VAL A 264 -9.35 3.58 2.85
C VAL A 264 -9.67 4.98 3.33
N CYS A 265 -10.33 5.10 4.48
CA CYS A 265 -10.55 6.38 5.13
C CYS A 265 -9.46 6.62 6.18
N ILE A 266 -8.83 7.79 6.14
CA ILE A 266 -7.83 8.22 7.11
C ILE A 266 -8.29 9.48 7.83
N PRO A 267 -7.87 9.69 9.08
CA PRO A 267 -8.25 10.88 9.82
C PRO A 267 -7.62 12.13 9.21
N HIS A 268 -8.30 13.27 9.34
CA HIS A 268 -7.83 14.55 8.77
C HIS A 268 -6.42 14.96 9.23
N TYR A 269 -6.00 14.56 10.44
CA TYR A 269 -4.67 14.92 10.95
C TYR A 269 -3.53 14.18 10.24
N ALA A 270 -3.81 13.03 9.64
CA ALA A 270 -2.86 12.21 8.88
C ALA A 270 -2.54 12.84 7.51
N VAL A 271 -3.45 13.65 6.98
CA VAL A 271 -3.21 14.39 5.74
C VAL A 271 -2.08 15.41 5.94
N LYS A 272 -1.07 15.39 5.07
CA LYS A 272 0.12 16.26 5.05
C LYS A 272 1.00 16.12 6.28
N ASP A 273 1.06 14.96 6.93
CA ASP A 273 1.82 14.74 8.17
C ASP A 273 3.28 14.30 7.96
N GLY A 274 3.71 14.23 6.70
CA GLY A 274 5.01 13.71 6.29
C GLY A 274 5.06 12.18 6.25
N ILE A 275 3.92 11.50 6.39
CA ILE A 275 3.77 10.04 6.36
C ILE A 275 2.75 9.69 5.27
N ARG A 276 3.18 8.98 4.22
CA ARG A 276 2.25 8.44 3.21
C ARG A 276 1.36 7.33 3.76
N ASP A 277 0.18 7.64 4.26
CA ASP A 277 -0.77 6.65 4.74
C ASP A 277 -1.56 5.98 3.61
N CYS A 278 -1.90 6.74 2.57
CA CYS A 278 -2.52 6.20 1.35
C CYS A 278 -1.49 5.51 0.45
N LEU A 279 -1.87 4.39 -0.19
CA LEU A 279 -0.97 3.65 -1.09
C LEU A 279 -0.47 4.46 -2.30
N GLY A 280 -1.27 5.41 -2.77
CA GLY A 280 -0.90 6.30 -3.89
C GLY A 280 -0.16 7.57 -3.46
N GLY A 281 0.00 7.81 -2.15
CA GLY A 281 0.62 9.01 -1.57
C GLY A 281 -0.17 10.30 -1.78
N GLU A 282 -1.45 10.21 -2.11
CA GLU A 282 -2.33 11.35 -2.40
C GLU A 282 -2.64 12.22 -1.17
N ASP A 283 -2.43 11.70 0.03
CA ASP A 283 -2.56 12.38 1.31
C ASP A 283 -1.42 13.38 1.58
N GLU A 284 -0.29 13.22 0.91
CA GLU A 284 0.92 14.02 1.07
C GLU A 284 1.19 14.97 -0.11
N LEU A 285 0.17 15.28 -0.92
CA LEU A 285 0.29 16.23 -2.04
C LEU A 285 0.29 17.68 -1.52
N ASP A 286 1.27 18.47 -1.97
CA ASP A 286 1.61 19.83 -1.55
C ASP A 286 2.13 19.93 -0.10
N GLU A 287 3.46 20.07 0.01
CA GLU A 287 4.17 20.44 1.23
C GLU A 287 3.77 21.86 1.65
N THR A 288 2.94 21.95 2.68
CA THR A 288 2.76 23.18 3.44
C THR A 288 3.21 22.89 4.86
N ASP A 289 4.07 23.76 5.38
CA ASP A 289 4.63 23.63 6.73
C ASP A 289 3.52 23.41 7.75
N LYS A 290 3.54 22.26 8.43
CA LYS A 290 2.65 22.00 9.57
C LYS A 290 3.05 22.89 10.74
N ALA A 291 2.04 23.41 11.44
CA ALA A 291 2.25 24.06 12.72
C ALA A 291 2.82 23.05 13.72
N ILE A 292 4.00 23.35 14.26
CA ILE A 292 4.65 22.54 15.29
C ILE A 292 3.86 22.74 16.60
N GLU A 293 3.04 21.76 16.96
CA GLU A 293 2.51 21.67 18.33
C GLU A 293 3.58 21.08 19.25
N ASN A 294 3.75 21.66 20.44
CA ASN A 294 4.72 21.16 21.42
C ASN A 294 4.26 19.82 21.99
N THR A 295 4.95 18.74 21.63
CA THR A 295 4.72 17.38 22.13
C THR A 295 5.65 17.03 23.28
N PHE A 296 5.19 16.16 24.17
CA PHE A 296 6.04 15.55 25.21
C PHE A 296 6.85 14.40 24.61
N THR A 297 6.19 13.53 23.84
CA THR A 297 6.84 12.52 23.00
C THR A 297 6.06 12.33 21.71
N ASP A 298 6.78 12.18 20.60
CA ASP A 298 6.17 11.95 19.28
C ASP A 298 6.84 10.75 18.57
N PRO A 299 6.43 9.51 18.89
CA PRO A 299 6.82 8.29 18.17
C PRO A 299 6.67 8.36 16.65
N MET A 300 5.71 9.14 16.16
CA MET A 300 5.49 9.31 14.72
C MET A 300 6.63 10.07 14.04
N SER A 301 7.42 10.87 14.77
CA SER A 301 8.59 11.56 14.22
C SER A 301 9.66 10.58 13.71
N GLU A 302 9.93 9.49 14.44
CA GLU A 302 10.87 8.45 13.98
C GLU A 302 10.32 7.77 12.71
N ILE A 303 9.01 7.53 12.64
CA ILE A 303 8.38 6.94 11.46
C ILE A 303 8.54 7.86 10.23
N ARG A 304 8.34 9.18 10.39
CA ARG A 304 8.60 10.18 9.34
C ARG A 304 10.04 10.14 8.88
N GLU A 305 11.01 10.16 9.80
CA GLU A 305 12.44 10.12 9.46
C GLU A 305 12.82 8.82 8.74
N MET A 306 12.36 7.67 9.22
CA MET A 306 12.59 6.38 8.58
C MET A 306 12.02 6.33 7.17
N ARG A 307 10.80 6.83 6.99
CA ARG A 307 10.14 6.87 5.68
C ARG A 307 10.83 7.83 4.75
N SER A 308 11.15 9.04 5.18
CA SER A 308 11.91 10.01 4.39
C SER A 308 13.27 9.45 3.95
N SER A 309 14.00 8.80 4.87
CA SER A 309 15.26 8.13 4.54
C SER A 309 15.07 7.00 3.54
N ALA A 310 14.09 6.12 3.73
CA ALA A 310 13.78 5.05 2.78
C ALA A 310 13.32 5.62 1.42
N GLU A 311 12.62 6.75 1.46
CA GLU A 311 12.12 7.43 0.28
C GLU A 311 13.21 8.07 -0.55
N SER A 312 14.21 8.67 0.09
CA SER A 312 15.38 9.26 -0.57
C SER A 312 16.23 8.24 -1.33
N GLN A 313 16.16 6.96 -0.96
CA GLN A 313 16.88 5.87 -1.60
C GLN A 313 16.15 5.30 -2.84
N LEU A 314 15.10 5.98 -3.34
CA LEU A 314 14.35 5.58 -4.54
C LEU A 314 15.23 5.57 -5.80
N GLN A 315 15.34 4.42 -6.48
CA GLN A 315 16.04 4.29 -7.76
C GLN A 315 15.16 3.86 -8.97
N CYS A 316 13.86 3.61 -8.77
CA CYS A 316 12.91 3.21 -9.82
C CYS A 316 11.82 4.27 -10.13
N GLY A 317 11.19 4.21 -11.29
CA GLY A 317 9.97 4.96 -11.60
C GLY A 317 10.09 6.49 -11.55
N ILE A 318 11.30 7.06 -11.47
CA ILE A 318 11.52 8.51 -11.46
C ILE A 318 11.58 9.00 -12.92
N PRO A 319 10.61 9.81 -13.39
CA PRO A 319 10.64 10.35 -14.73
C PRO A 319 11.81 11.33 -14.92
N ASN A 320 12.27 11.48 -16.16
CA ASN A 320 13.33 12.44 -16.48
C ASN A 320 12.75 13.88 -16.47
N LYS A 321 13.20 14.73 -15.54
CA LYS A 321 12.67 16.11 -15.29
C LYS A 321 12.91 17.13 -16.42
N GLN A 322 13.37 16.73 -17.61
CA GLN A 322 13.57 17.67 -18.72
C GLN A 322 12.27 18.18 -19.39
N ASP A 323 11.10 17.78 -18.86
CA ASP A 323 9.78 18.15 -19.39
C ASP A 323 9.13 19.40 -18.76
N ASP A 324 9.86 20.24 -18.00
CA ASP A 324 9.31 21.50 -17.48
C ASP A 324 9.62 22.72 -18.36
N HIS A 325 9.47 22.56 -19.67
CA HIS A 325 9.26 23.71 -20.56
C HIS A 325 7.77 23.93 -20.78
N SER A 326 7.18 24.65 -19.83
CA SER A 326 6.23 25.76 -20.07
C SER A 326 5.57 25.78 -21.46
N SER A 327 4.70 24.83 -21.72
CA SER A 327 3.60 25.05 -22.66
C SER A 327 2.46 24.15 -22.26
N ARG A 328 1.29 24.75 -22.07
CA ARG A 328 0.01 24.06 -22.02
C ARG A 328 -0.19 23.31 -23.34
N ARG A 329 0.50 22.19 -23.55
CA ARG A 329 0.10 21.22 -24.56
C ARG A 329 -1.18 20.60 -24.04
N LYS A 330 -2.30 20.91 -24.70
CA LYS A 330 -3.54 20.15 -24.54
C LYS A 330 -3.16 18.67 -24.62
N ARG A 331 -3.59 17.87 -23.64
CA ARG A 331 -3.53 16.40 -23.68
C ARG A 331 -4.01 15.98 -25.07
N SER A 332 -3.11 15.53 -25.95
CA SER A 332 -3.52 15.10 -27.28
C SER A 332 -3.96 13.65 -27.17
N ALA A 333 -5.14 13.36 -27.69
CA ALA A 333 -5.64 12.00 -27.75
C ALA A 333 -5.01 11.32 -28.97
N GLY A 334 -3.97 10.50 -28.75
CA GLY A 334 -3.27 9.78 -29.81
C GLY A 334 -1.84 9.37 -29.44
N TRP A 335 -1.19 8.64 -30.35
CA TRP A 335 0.24 8.31 -30.24
C TRP A 335 1.11 9.54 -30.48
N GLU A 336 1.93 9.90 -29.49
CA GLU A 336 2.91 10.97 -29.57
C GLU A 336 4.33 10.40 -29.75
N GLU A 337 5.16 11.07 -30.56
CA GLU A 337 6.59 10.70 -30.65
C GLU A 337 7.31 11.11 -29.38
N THR A 338 8.13 10.22 -28.82
CA THR A 338 8.92 10.53 -27.62
C THR A 338 10.12 11.41 -27.95
N LEU A 339 10.60 12.16 -26.97
CA LEU A 339 11.97 12.68 -26.97
C LEU A 339 12.98 11.54 -26.74
N PRO A 340 14.26 11.71 -27.16
CA PRO A 340 15.31 10.78 -26.78
C PRO A 340 15.39 10.64 -25.26
N THR A 341 15.53 9.41 -24.76
CA THR A 341 15.67 9.09 -23.32
C THR A 341 14.46 9.45 -22.42
N GLN A 342 13.32 9.80 -23.02
CA GLN A 342 12.10 10.14 -22.24
C GLN A 342 11.56 8.94 -21.46
N ILE A 343 11.58 7.74 -22.07
CA ILE A 343 11.06 6.50 -21.47
C ILE A 343 12.24 5.59 -21.14
N GLN A 344 12.82 5.81 -19.96
CA GLN A 344 14.12 5.25 -19.56
C GLN A 344 14.08 3.76 -19.22
N TRP A 345 12.90 3.21 -18.93
CA TRP A 345 12.69 1.79 -18.63
C TRP A 345 12.32 0.97 -19.88
N GLN A 346 12.10 1.60 -21.04
CA GLN A 346 11.73 0.89 -22.26
C GLN A 346 12.92 0.08 -22.79
N VAL A 347 12.67 -1.19 -23.08
CA VAL A 347 13.68 -2.14 -23.56
C VAL A 347 13.26 -2.75 -24.88
N VAL A 348 14.25 -3.01 -25.76
CA VAL A 348 14.08 -3.81 -26.97
C VAL A 348 14.64 -5.20 -26.76
N ILE A 349 13.83 -6.22 -27.07
CA ILE A 349 14.25 -7.61 -27.11
C ILE A 349 14.48 -8.02 -28.57
N GLN A 350 15.74 -8.30 -28.89
CA GLN A 350 16.16 -8.74 -30.22
C GLN A 350 16.42 -10.25 -30.21
N ASP A 351 15.91 -10.97 -31.21
CA ASP A 351 16.15 -12.41 -31.43
C ASP A 351 16.72 -12.61 -32.84
N GLU A 352 17.89 -13.25 -32.95
CA GLU A 352 18.56 -13.55 -34.23
C GLU A 352 18.76 -12.31 -35.15
N GLY A 353 18.98 -11.14 -34.56
CA GLY A 353 19.18 -9.91 -35.33
C GLY A 353 17.91 -9.06 -35.51
N LEU A 354 16.73 -9.65 -35.27
CA LEU A 354 15.44 -9.02 -35.52
C LEU A 354 14.80 -8.52 -34.22
N ILE A 355 14.21 -7.32 -34.27
CA ILE A 355 13.43 -6.78 -33.15
C ILE A 355 12.17 -7.64 -33.02
N ARG A 356 12.02 -8.29 -31.86
CA ARG A 356 10.92 -9.23 -31.59
C ARG A 356 9.82 -8.59 -30.76
N CYS A 357 10.20 -8.01 -29.61
CA CYS A 357 9.27 -7.47 -28.64
C CYS A 357 9.87 -6.30 -27.84
N GLY A 358 9.00 -5.61 -27.11
CA GLY A 358 9.37 -4.70 -26.03
C GLY A 358 9.62 -5.42 -24.70
N GLY A 359 10.03 -4.65 -23.70
CA GLY A 359 10.21 -5.07 -22.32
C GLY A 359 10.35 -3.86 -21.40
N ALA A 360 10.38 -4.14 -20.10
CA ALA A 360 10.54 -3.13 -19.06
C ALA A 360 11.76 -3.47 -18.19
N TYR A 361 12.66 -2.51 -18.00
CA TYR A 361 13.80 -2.67 -17.10
C TYR A 361 13.38 -2.49 -15.64
N LEU A 362 13.59 -3.51 -14.79
CA LEU A 362 13.15 -3.51 -13.38
C LEU A 362 14.23 -3.04 -12.41
N GLY A 363 15.49 -2.90 -12.84
CA GLY A 363 16.63 -2.64 -11.97
C GLY A 363 17.51 -3.87 -11.75
N GLY A 364 18.71 -3.63 -11.20
CA GLY A 364 19.75 -4.65 -11.08
C GLY A 364 20.15 -5.20 -12.45
N CYS A 365 19.86 -6.48 -12.69
CA CYS A 365 20.13 -7.16 -13.96
C CYS A 365 18.87 -7.83 -14.53
N TRP A 366 17.70 -7.23 -14.31
CA TRP A 366 16.41 -7.85 -14.64
C TRP A 366 15.56 -7.01 -15.60
N VAL A 367 15.01 -7.69 -16.60
CA VAL A 367 14.02 -7.16 -17.54
C VAL A 367 12.78 -8.04 -17.49
N LEU A 368 11.61 -7.41 -17.49
CA LEU A 368 10.31 -8.09 -17.55
C LEU A 368 9.71 -7.95 -18.96
N THR A 369 9.11 -9.01 -19.46
CA THR A 369 8.45 -9.05 -20.77
C THR A 369 7.37 -10.14 -20.80
N ALA A 370 6.67 -10.28 -21.92
CA ALA A 370 5.68 -11.33 -22.13
C ALA A 370 6.37 -12.69 -22.42
N ALA A 371 5.75 -13.79 -22.03
CA ALA A 371 6.27 -15.13 -22.27
C ALA A 371 6.32 -15.47 -23.77
N HIS A 372 5.31 -15.08 -24.54
CA HIS A 372 5.26 -15.34 -25.98
C HIS A 372 6.38 -14.62 -26.78
N CYS A 373 7.04 -13.63 -26.17
CA CYS A 373 8.14 -12.89 -26.75
C CYS A 373 9.49 -13.61 -26.69
N VAL A 374 9.63 -14.63 -25.83
CA VAL A 374 10.90 -15.30 -25.55
C VAL A 374 10.81 -16.81 -25.80
N ARG A 375 11.98 -17.44 -25.92
CA ARG A 375 12.13 -18.90 -26.07
C ARG A 375 13.44 -19.34 -25.41
N PRO A 376 13.62 -20.62 -25.07
CA PRO A 376 14.83 -21.13 -24.38
C PRO A 376 16.05 -21.22 -25.32
N LYS A 377 16.42 -20.12 -25.98
CA LYS A 377 17.58 -20.01 -26.88
C LYS A 377 18.40 -18.75 -26.55
N LEU A 378 19.05 -18.74 -25.39
CA LEU A 378 19.69 -17.56 -24.80
C LEU A 378 20.62 -16.79 -25.77
N LYS A 379 21.50 -17.51 -26.48
CA LYS A 379 22.52 -16.90 -27.36
C LYS A 379 21.95 -16.07 -28.50
N SER A 380 20.72 -16.35 -28.94
CA SER A 380 20.07 -15.59 -30.00
C SER A 380 19.53 -14.25 -29.52
N PHE A 381 19.38 -14.07 -28.20
CA PHE A 381 18.83 -12.86 -27.64
C PHE A 381 19.90 -11.79 -27.36
N ARG A 382 19.52 -10.53 -27.61
CA ARG A 382 20.23 -9.34 -27.15
C ARG A 382 19.21 -8.34 -26.63
N ILE A 383 19.53 -7.75 -25.49
CA ILE A 383 18.68 -6.75 -24.84
C ILE A 383 19.27 -5.37 -25.10
N LYS A 384 18.45 -4.44 -25.59
CA LYS A 384 18.90 -3.07 -25.88
C LYS A 384 18.13 -2.07 -25.06
N LEU A 385 18.84 -1.19 -24.38
CA LEU A 385 18.28 -0.14 -23.52
C LEU A 385 18.57 1.23 -24.14
N SER A 386 17.76 2.25 -23.80
CA SER A 386 17.85 3.59 -24.39
C SER A 386 17.85 3.57 -25.94
N VAL A 387 16.86 2.87 -26.52
CA VAL A 387 16.62 2.89 -27.97
C VAL A 387 15.53 3.91 -28.27
N TRP A 388 15.80 4.87 -29.15
CA TRP A 388 14.78 5.80 -29.64
C TRP A 388 14.32 5.45 -31.07
N LYS A 389 15.27 5.15 -31.96
CA LYS A 389 15.00 4.76 -33.35
C LYS A 389 15.44 3.30 -33.59
N LYS A 390 14.54 2.46 -34.11
CA LYS A 390 14.75 1.00 -34.28
C LYS A 390 16.08 0.60 -34.94
N HIS A 391 16.55 1.39 -35.92
CA HIS A 391 17.71 1.06 -36.75
C HIS A 391 18.88 2.03 -36.59
N ARG A 392 18.78 3.03 -35.70
CA ARG A 392 19.82 4.03 -35.49
C ARG A 392 20.22 4.07 -34.02
N TRP A 393 21.37 3.47 -33.74
CA TRP A 393 21.96 3.45 -32.41
C TRP A 393 22.35 4.86 -31.97
N GLN A 394 22.08 5.16 -30.70
CA GLN A 394 22.55 6.38 -30.05
C GLN A 394 23.79 6.04 -29.22
N SER A 395 24.58 7.05 -28.87
CA SER A 395 25.72 6.87 -27.95
C SER A 395 25.29 6.39 -26.57
N THR A 396 24.02 6.58 -26.20
CA THR A 396 23.42 6.15 -24.94
C THR A 396 22.83 4.74 -25.01
N THR A 397 22.85 4.06 -26.17
CA THR A 397 22.26 2.73 -26.31
C THR A 397 23.18 1.65 -25.77
N ASP A 398 22.76 0.99 -24.69
CA ASP A 398 23.44 -0.20 -24.15
C ASP A 398 22.91 -1.47 -24.81
N ILE A 399 23.82 -2.39 -25.13
CA ILE A 399 23.49 -3.72 -25.67
C ILE A 399 24.05 -4.76 -24.72
N VAL A 400 23.15 -5.48 -24.04
CA VAL A 400 23.51 -6.43 -22.99
C VAL A 400 23.12 -7.86 -23.42
N PRO A 401 24.02 -8.84 -23.30
CA PRO A 401 23.68 -10.25 -23.50
C PRO A 401 22.74 -10.80 -22.43
N VAL A 402 22.15 -11.96 -22.71
CA VAL A 402 21.22 -12.64 -21.80
C VAL A 402 21.92 -13.79 -21.09
N LYS A 403 21.90 -13.76 -19.75
CA LYS A 403 22.39 -14.84 -18.87
C LYS A 403 21.37 -15.94 -18.71
N ASN A 404 20.10 -15.59 -18.52
CA ASN A 404 19.02 -16.55 -18.31
C ASN A 404 17.64 -16.00 -18.73
N ILE A 405 16.71 -16.89 -19.07
CA ILE A 405 15.31 -16.56 -19.35
C ILE A 405 14.42 -17.46 -18.49
N ILE A 406 13.52 -16.87 -17.72
CA ILE A 406 12.61 -17.57 -16.81
C ILE A 406 11.19 -17.28 -17.28
N ILE A 407 10.59 -18.24 -17.98
CA ILE A 407 9.18 -18.20 -18.38
C ILE A 407 8.32 -18.70 -17.21
N HIS A 408 7.15 -18.11 -16.98
CA HIS A 408 6.24 -18.61 -15.97
C HIS A 408 5.85 -20.07 -16.23
N HIS A 409 5.98 -20.92 -15.21
CA HIS A 409 5.77 -22.37 -15.32
C HIS A 409 4.37 -22.77 -15.79
N GLU A 410 3.35 -21.97 -15.47
CA GLU A 410 1.96 -22.18 -15.89
C GLU A 410 1.58 -21.37 -17.14
N TYR A 411 2.55 -20.87 -17.91
CA TYR A 411 2.27 -20.16 -19.16
C TYR A 411 1.56 -21.08 -20.16
N ASN A 412 0.42 -20.64 -20.67
CA ASN A 412 -0.33 -21.35 -21.71
C ASN A 412 -0.37 -20.53 -23.01
N PRO A 413 0.26 -21.00 -24.10
CA PRO A 413 0.31 -20.26 -25.37
C PRO A 413 -1.02 -20.21 -26.12
N GLN A 414 -2.00 -21.06 -25.79
CA GLN A 414 -3.32 -21.06 -26.44
C GLN A 414 -4.24 -20.01 -25.82
N THR A 415 -4.22 -19.89 -24.49
CA THR A 415 -5.10 -18.97 -23.75
C THR A 415 -4.40 -17.67 -23.36
N TYR A 416 -3.08 -17.57 -23.53
CA TYR A 416 -2.24 -16.49 -23.00
C TYR A 416 -2.32 -16.34 -21.47
N ALA A 417 -2.76 -17.39 -20.77
CA ALA A 417 -2.68 -17.43 -19.31
C ALA A 417 -1.22 -17.35 -18.86
N ASN A 418 -0.94 -16.56 -17.83
CA ASN A 418 0.40 -16.40 -17.26
C ASN A 418 1.47 -15.97 -18.29
N ASP A 419 1.10 -15.08 -19.22
CA ASP A 419 1.99 -14.56 -20.27
C ASP A 419 3.02 -13.55 -19.70
N ILE A 420 3.96 -14.06 -18.92
CA ILE A 420 5.03 -13.30 -18.26
C ILE A 420 6.35 -14.06 -18.27
N ALA A 421 7.44 -13.34 -18.51
CA ALA A 421 8.79 -13.87 -18.45
C ALA A 421 9.78 -12.84 -17.90
N LEU A 422 10.77 -13.34 -17.17
CA LEU A 422 11.93 -12.58 -16.70
C LEU A 422 13.14 -12.90 -17.55
N VAL A 423 13.89 -11.87 -17.91
CA VAL A 423 15.17 -11.97 -18.60
C VAL A 423 16.25 -11.45 -17.67
N GLN A 424 17.20 -12.33 -17.33
CA GLN A 424 18.38 -11.98 -16.55
C GLN A 424 19.50 -11.57 -17.50
N LEU A 425 20.05 -10.38 -17.29
CA LEU A 425 21.16 -9.83 -18.07
C LEU A 425 22.50 -10.43 -17.63
N GLU A 426 23.45 -10.52 -18.56
CA GLU A 426 24.81 -10.94 -18.25
C GLU A 426 25.56 -9.84 -17.49
N GLU A 427 26.21 -10.24 -16.39
CA GLU A 427 27.00 -9.35 -15.54
C GLU A 427 28.32 -8.96 -16.22
N LEU A 428 28.81 -7.76 -15.93
CA LEU A 428 30.14 -7.32 -16.34
C LEU A 428 31.21 -8.12 -15.60
N TYR A 429 32.36 -8.32 -16.23
CA TYR A 429 33.47 -9.07 -15.64
C TYR A 429 33.89 -8.46 -14.28
N LEU A 430 33.90 -9.30 -13.23
CA LEU A 430 34.21 -8.94 -11.84
C LEU A 430 33.31 -7.85 -11.22
N SER A 431 32.05 -7.75 -11.66
CA SER A 431 31.09 -6.79 -11.12
C SER A 431 29.70 -7.42 -10.99
N ASP A 432 28.95 -7.03 -9.97
CA ASP A 432 27.54 -7.40 -9.81
C ASP A 432 26.59 -6.55 -10.70
N LYS A 433 27.15 -5.64 -11.52
CA LYS A 433 26.39 -4.82 -12.47
C LYS A 433 26.37 -5.47 -13.86
N CYS A 434 25.26 -5.37 -14.59
CA CYS A 434 25.16 -5.79 -16.00
C CYS A 434 25.44 -4.68 -17.01
N MET A 435 25.55 -3.44 -16.57
CA MET A 435 25.84 -2.28 -17.41
C MET A 435 26.54 -1.19 -16.60
N GLN A 436 27.23 -0.30 -17.30
CA GLN A 436 27.77 0.91 -16.70
C GLN A 436 26.64 1.88 -16.36
N ASP A 437 26.91 2.82 -15.45
CA ASP A 437 25.90 3.79 -15.04
C ASP A 437 25.52 4.67 -16.23
N ASN A 438 24.29 4.53 -16.69
CA ASN A 438 23.77 5.23 -17.86
C ASN A 438 22.57 6.11 -17.43
N PRO A 439 22.70 7.46 -17.49
CA PRO A 439 21.61 8.34 -17.09
C PRO A 439 20.37 8.24 -17.98
N ALA A 440 20.48 7.63 -19.16
CA ALA A 440 19.36 7.37 -20.07
C ALA A 440 18.55 6.11 -19.69
N VAL A 441 19.01 5.31 -18.72
CA VAL A 441 18.38 4.06 -18.30
C VAL A 441 18.02 4.15 -16.83
N ARG A 442 16.75 3.91 -16.52
CA ARG A 442 16.24 3.84 -15.14
C ARG A 442 15.24 2.72 -15.02
N ALA A 443 15.23 2.09 -13.86
CA ALA A 443 14.26 1.05 -13.56
C ALA A 443 12.84 1.62 -13.48
N VAL A 444 11.81 0.86 -13.85
CA VAL A 444 10.42 1.12 -13.46
C VAL A 444 10.10 0.37 -12.18
N CYS A 445 9.25 0.92 -11.31
CA CYS A 445 8.88 0.25 -10.06
C CYS A 445 7.90 -0.91 -10.33
N VAL A 446 7.98 -2.00 -9.56
CA VAL A 446 7.00 -3.08 -9.61
C VAL A 446 5.91 -2.84 -8.55
N PRO A 447 4.62 -2.85 -8.92
CA PRO A 447 3.52 -2.73 -7.98
C PRO A 447 3.40 -3.97 -7.09
N TRP A 448 3.08 -3.77 -5.81
CA TRP A 448 2.88 -4.87 -4.84
C TRP A 448 1.42 -5.01 -4.39
N SER A 449 0.56 -4.05 -4.71
CA SER A 449 -0.85 -4.03 -4.34
C SER A 449 -1.75 -3.82 -5.55
N THR A 450 -2.79 -4.66 -5.67
CA THR A 450 -3.82 -4.51 -6.69
C THR A 450 -4.71 -3.29 -6.50
N GLN A 451 -4.58 -2.60 -5.37
CA GLN A 451 -5.41 -1.46 -4.97
C GLN A 451 -4.72 -0.12 -5.22
N GLN A 452 -3.47 -0.16 -5.71
CA GLN A 452 -2.65 1.02 -5.96
C GLN A 452 -3.19 1.87 -7.14
N PHE A 453 -3.79 1.21 -8.14
CA PHE A 453 -4.47 1.86 -9.26
C PHE A 453 -5.86 1.25 -9.43
N GLN A 454 -6.83 2.06 -9.81
CA GLN A 454 -8.23 1.70 -9.92
C GLN A 454 -8.73 1.89 -11.37
N PRO A 455 -9.89 1.29 -11.73
CA PRO A 455 -10.56 1.62 -12.99
C PRO A 455 -10.71 3.14 -13.17
N ASN A 456 -10.58 3.60 -14.41
CA ASN A 456 -10.55 5.00 -14.82
C ASN A 456 -9.25 5.77 -14.54
N ASP A 457 -8.26 5.18 -13.85
CA ASP A 457 -6.93 5.80 -13.80
C ASP A 457 -6.28 5.80 -15.19
N THR A 458 -5.55 6.87 -15.49
CA THR A 458 -4.82 7.03 -16.75
C THR A 458 -3.41 6.46 -16.60
N CYS A 459 -3.03 5.61 -17.54
CA CYS A 459 -1.72 5.01 -17.64
C CYS A 459 -1.12 5.28 -19.04
N THR A 460 0.18 5.04 -19.17
CA THR A 460 0.93 5.25 -20.41
C THR A 460 1.42 3.93 -20.97
N ILE A 461 1.18 3.71 -22.25
CA ILE A 461 1.81 2.64 -23.02
C ILE A 461 2.93 3.20 -23.89
N SER A 462 3.95 2.40 -24.14
CA SER A 462 5.03 2.80 -25.03
C SER A 462 5.56 1.65 -25.88
N GLY A 463 5.93 2.00 -27.09
CA GLY A 463 6.29 1.03 -28.10
C GLY A 463 6.55 1.66 -29.45
N TRP A 464 7.02 0.86 -30.40
CA TRP A 464 7.35 1.33 -31.74
C TRP A 464 6.29 0.95 -32.77
N GLY A 465 5.40 0.02 -32.46
CA GLY A 465 4.43 -0.59 -33.36
C GLY A 465 5.07 -0.95 -34.70
N ARG A 466 4.42 -0.52 -35.79
CA ARG A 466 4.96 -0.59 -37.16
C ARG A 466 5.87 0.59 -37.54
N GLY A 467 6.01 1.60 -36.66
CA GLY A 467 6.83 2.78 -36.88
C GLY A 467 8.32 2.58 -36.61
N VAL A 468 9.13 3.63 -36.87
CA VAL A 468 10.60 3.64 -36.69
C VAL A 468 11.01 4.28 -35.37
N THR A 469 10.32 5.33 -34.95
CA THR A 469 10.57 6.09 -33.72
C THR A 469 9.71 5.55 -32.58
N LEU A 470 10.24 5.56 -31.36
CA LEU A 470 9.48 5.22 -30.16
C LEU A 470 8.33 6.21 -29.97
N LYS A 471 7.15 5.67 -29.67
CA LYS A 471 5.96 6.45 -29.39
C LYS A 471 5.38 6.05 -28.03
N TRP A 472 4.57 6.94 -27.50
CA TRP A 472 3.81 6.70 -26.30
C TRP A 472 2.39 7.24 -26.44
N ALA A 473 1.48 6.72 -25.63
CA ALA A 473 0.12 7.17 -25.61
C ALA A 473 -0.50 6.93 -24.23
N ASN A 474 -1.49 7.76 -23.89
CA ASN A 474 -2.28 7.56 -22.68
C ASN A 474 -3.46 6.63 -22.96
N VAL A 475 -3.70 5.72 -22.03
CA VAL A 475 -4.82 4.78 -22.03
C VAL A 475 -5.46 4.78 -20.65
N THR A 476 -6.72 4.38 -20.58
CA THR A 476 -7.46 4.33 -19.33
C THR A 476 -7.63 2.87 -18.90
N LEU A 477 -7.44 2.58 -17.61
CA LEU A 477 -7.76 1.28 -17.05
C LEU A 477 -9.26 1.06 -17.07
N VAL A 478 -9.70 -0.09 -17.57
CA VAL A 478 -11.13 -0.39 -17.70
C VAL A 478 -11.51 -1.45 -16.68
N GLY A 479 -12.56 -1.19 -15.91
CA GLY A 479 -13.15 -2.17 -15.00
C GLY A 479 -14.08 -3.13 -15.75
N ASP A 480 -14.40 -4.26 -15.11
CA ASP A 480 -15.35 -5.26 -15.65
C ASP A 480 -14.94 -5.82 -17.04
N CYS A 481 -13.66 -6.10 -17.22
CA CYS A 481 -13.10 -6.69 -18.46
C CYS A 481 -13.74 -8.05 -18.81
N GLU A 482 -14.26 -8.77 -17.81
CA GLU A 482 -14.97 -10.04 -17.99
C GLU A 482 -16.19 -9.88 -18.90
N HIS A 483 -16.90 -8.74 -18.83
CA HIS A 483 -18.01 -8.45 -19.71
C HIS A 483 -17.59 -8.36 -21.19
N TYR A 484 -16.44 -7.73 -21.47
CA TYR A 484 -15.94 -7.49 -22.82
C TYR A 484 -15.31 -8.73 -23.46
N PHE A 485 -14.57 -9.52 -22.67
CA PHE A 485 -13.75 -10.63 -23.16
C PHE A 485 -14.30 -12.00 -22.81
N LYS A 486 -15.33 -12.09 -21.96
CA LYS A 486 -15.98 -13.34 -21.50
C LYS A 486 -14.92 -14.35 -21.02
N ASP A 487 -15.03 -15.60 -21.44
CA ASP A 487 -14.14 -16.71 -21.07
C ASP A 487 -12.68 -16.52 -21.51
N ARG A 488 -12.37 -15.48 -22.30
CA ARG A 488 -10.99 -15.14 -22.67
C ARG A 488 -10.29 -14.25 -21.64
N PHE A 489 -11.02 -13.67 -20.68
CA PHE A 489 -10.41 -12.93 -19.58
C PHE A 489 -10.11 -13.90 -18.43
N LEU A 490 -8.84 -14.01 -18.06
CA LEU A 490 -8.40 -14.92 -17.00
C LEU A 490 -7.82 -14.14 -15.81
N PRO A 491 -7.80 -14.73 -14.61
CA PRO A 491 -7.10 -14.16 -13.47
C PRO A 491 -5.65 -13.81 -13.82
N GLY A 492 -5.18 -12.64 -13.37
CA GLY A 492 -3.86 -12.13 -13.72
C GLY A 492 -3.79 -11.38 -15.05
N MET A 493 -4.92 -11.11 -15.69
CA MET A 493 -5.04 -10.16 -16.80
C MET A 493 -5.60 -8.81 -16.34
N GLU A 494 -5.34 -7.77 -17.12
CA GLU A 494 -5.87 -6.41 -16.98
C GLU A 494 -6.26 -5.90 -18.37
N CYS A 495 -7.32 -5.11 -18.47
CA CYS A 495 -7.66 -4.44 -19.73
C CYS A 495 -7.51 -2.92 -19.62
N ALA A 496 -6.97 -2.33 -20.67
CA ALA A 496 -6.81 -0.88 -20.79
C ALA A 496 -6.97 -0.46 -22.24
N GLY A 497 -7.52 0.73 -22.45
CA GLY A 497 -7.72 1.27 -23.78
C GLY A 497 -8.33 2.66 -23.75
N ASP A 498 -8.52 3.22 -24.94
CA ASP A 498 -9.36 4.40 -25.13
C ASP A 498 -10.76 3.94 -25.55
N LEU A 499 -11.78 4.20 -24.73
CA LEU A 499 -13.17 3.90 -25.06
C LEU A 499 -13.64 4.68 -26.30
N GLU A 500 -12.98 5.79 -26.64
CA GLU A 500 -13.23 6.54 -27.88
C GLU A 500 -12.47 5.94 -29.10
N GLY A 501 -11.67 4.87 -28.91
CA GLY A 501 -11.02 4.11 -29.97
C GLY A 501 -9.84 4.80 -30.66
N ARG A 502 -9.22 5.82 -30.05
CA ARG A 502 -8.12 6.60 -30.69
C ARG A 502 -6.73 6.03 -30.43
N VAL A 503 -6.57 5.19 -29.42
CA VAL A 503 -5.29 4.60 -28.98
C VAL A 503 -5.49 3.13 -28.65
N ASP A 504 -4.72 2.26 -29.31
CA ASP A 504 -4.65 0.83 -29.04
C ASP A 504 -3.20 0.32 -29.20
N SER A 505 -2.83 -0.70 -28.42
CA SER A 505 -1.54 -1.39 -28.50
C SER A 505 -1.55 -2.33 -29.71
N CYS A 506 -0.75 -2.03 -30.74
CA CYS A 506 -0.81 -2.74 -32.01
C CYS A 506 0.28 -3.81 -32.16
N GLN A 507 0.20 -4.58 -33.26
CA GLN A 507 1.24 -5.52 -33.67
C GLN A 507 2.61 -4.80 -33.74
N GLY A 508 3.54 -5.23 -32.89
CA GLY A 508 4.89 -4.65 -32.75
C GLY A 508 5.20 -4.09 -31.35
N ASP A 509 4.20 -4.00 -30.47
CA ASP A 509 4.34 -3.52 -29.09
C ASP A 509 4.25 -4.63 -28.04
N SER A 510 4.10 -5.89 -28.46
CA SER A 510 4.10 -7.09 -27.60
C SER A 510 5.27 -7.07 -26.62
N GLY A 511 4.99 -7.39 -25.36
CA GLY A 511 5.98 -7.34 -24.28
C GLY A 511 6.31 -5.92 -23.79
N GLY A 512 5.79 -4.87 -24.44
CA GLY A 512 5.94 -3.48 -24.02
C GLY A 512 5.21 -3.18 -22.70
N PRO A 513 5.62 -2.12 -21.98
CA PRO A 513 5.08 -1.79 -20.67
C PRO A 513 3.79 -0.96 -20.75
N LEU A 514 2.86 -1.28 -19.86
CA LEU A 514 1.78 -0.40 -19.42
C LEU A 514 2.18 0.19 -18.05
N VAL A 515 2.43 1.49 -18.02
CA VAL A 515 2.98 2.19 -16.86
C VAL A 515 1.97 3.15 -16.30
N CYS A 516 1.65 3.03 -15.01
CA CYS A 516 0.76 3.96 -14.30
C CYS A 516 1.59 4.82 -13.35
N THR A 517 1.26 6.10 -13.25
CA THR A 517 1.97 7.05 -12.40
C THR A 517 1.11 7.38 -11.18
N ASP A 518 1.67 7.21 -9.99
CA ASP A 518 0.97 7.53 -8.74
C ASP A 518 0.87 9.06 -8.52
N ALA A 519 0.18 9.47 -7.46
CA ALA A 519 -0.03 10.88 -7.17
C ALA A 519 1.29 11.61 -6.85
N SER A 520 2.29 10.89 -6.34
CA SER A 520 3.62 11.42 -6.04
C SER A 520 4.54 11.54 -7.27
N GLY A 521 4.07 11.14 -8.46
CA GLY A 521 4.83 11.20 -9.70
C GLY A 521 5.74 10.00 -9.96
N LEU A 522 5.57 8.89 -9.22
CA LEU A 522 6.33 7.66 -9.44
C LEU A 522 5.63 6.72 -10.42
N SER A 523 6.40 6.22 -11.37
CA SER A 523 5.94 5.31 -12.41
C SER A 523 6.10 3.84 -12.04
N TYR A 524 5.00 3.09 -12.15
CA TYR A 524 4.90 1.67 -11.86
C TYR A 524 4.50 0.86 -13.09
N LEU A 525 5.13 -0.29 -13.27
CA LEU A 525 4.81 -1.23 -14.33
C LEU A 525 3.55 -2.01 -13.94
N TRP A 526 2.39 -1.49 -14.34
CA TRP A 526 1.09 -2.09 -14.01
C TRP A 526 0.80 -3.31 -14.88
N GLY A 527 1.18 -3.26 -16.16
CA GLY A 527 0.91 -4.31 -17.11
C GLY A 527 2.02 -4.52 -18.13
N ILE A 528 1.94 -5.65 -18.83
CA ILE A 528 2.77 -5.96 -20.00
C ILE A 528 1.82 -6.29 -21.15
N VAL A 529 2.04 -5.71 -22.33
CA VAL A 529 1.24 -5.98 -23.53
C VAL A 529 1.29 -7.48 -23.84
N SER A 530 0.15 -8.16 -23.77
CA SER A 530 0.01 -9.60 -24.05
C SER A 530 -0.62 -9.81 -25.42
N TYR A 531 -1.91 -9.53 -25.57
CA TYR A 531 -2.62 -9.63 -26.85
C TYR A 531 -3.75 -8.60 -26.95
N GLY A 532 -4.30 -8.43 -28.14
CA GLY A 532 -5.43 -7.55 -28.40
C GLY A 532 -6.24 -8.06 -29.58
N ASN A 533 -7.47 -7.57 -29.72
CA ASN A 533 -8.24 -7.76 -30.94
C ASN A 533 -7.64 -6.90 -32.07
N LYS A 534 -8.01 -7.18 -33.33
CA LYS A 534 -7.36 -6.57 -34.51
C LYS A 534 -7.35 -5.04 -34.42
N CYS A 535 -6.16 -4.44 -34.60
CA CYS A 535 -5.96 -2.99 -34.68
C CYS A 535 -7.00 -2.28 -35.55
N SER A 536 -7.50 -1.13 -35.08
CA SER A 536 -8.21 -0.11 -35.87
C SER A 536 -9.75 -0.22 -36.01
N GLU A 537 -10.46 -0.81 -35.06
CA GLU A 537 -11.92 -0.61 -34.89
C GLU A 537 -12.22 0.23 -33.64
N THR A 538 -13.40 0.84 -33.56
CA THR A 538 -13.87 1.57 -32.37
C THR A 538 -14.08 0.62 -31.19
N ASN A 539 -13.75 1.05 -29.97
CA ASN A 539 -13.97 0.32 -28.70
C ASN A 539 -13.02 -0.88 -28.44
N HIS A 540 -11.78 -0.85 -28.95
CA HIS A 540 -10.78 -1.90 -28.66
C HIS A 540 -10.08 -1.66 -27.33
N LEU A 541 -10.09 -2.70 -26.51
CA LEU A 541 -9.32 -2.81 -25.27
C LEU A 541 -8.14 -3.75 -25.53
N GLY A 542 -6.95 -3.37 -25.08
CA GLY A 542 -5.79 -4.26 -25.05
C GLY A 542 -5.85 -5.15 -23.80
N ILE A 543 -5.44 -6.40 -23.93
CA ILE A 543 -5.20 -7.28 -22.78
C ILE A 543 -3.71 -7.22 -22.41
N TYR A 544 -3.51 -6.94 -21.13
CA TYR A 544 -2.22 -6.85 -20.50
C TYR A 544 -2.10 -7.94 -19.43
N THR A 545 -0.91 -8.47 -19.26
CA THR A 545 -0.61 -9.29 -18.08
C THR A 545 -0.50 -8.36 -16.87
N LYS A 546 -1.34 -8.56 -15.86
CA LYS A 546 -1.40 -7.73 -14.64
C LYS A 546 -0.20 -8.02 -13.74
N VAL A 547 0.82 -7.18 -13.79
CA VAL A 547 2.14 -7.44 -13.17
C VAL A 547 2.04 -7.64 -11.66
N VAL A 548 1.17 -6.89 -10.99
CA VAL A 548 0.98 -7.01 -9.54
C VAL A 548 0.47 -8.39 -9.10
N HIS A 549 -0.27 -9.10 -9.96
CA HIS A 549 -0.70 -10.47 -9.69
C HIS A 549 0.51 -11.42 -9.54
N TYR A 550 1.60 -11.12 -10.23
CA TYR A 550 2.83 -11.91 -10.24
C TYR A 550 3.91 -11.31 -9.34
N PHE A 551 3.60 -10.33 -8.48
CA PHE A 551 4.57 -9.66 -7.61
C PHE A 551 5.43 -10.67 -6.82
N GLU A 552 4.78 -11.66 -6.22
CA GLU A 552 5.44 -12.71 -5.44
C GLU A 552 6.34 -13.61 -6.29
N TRP A 553 5.90 -13.95 -7.50
CA TRP A 553 6.69 -14.71 -8.46
C TRP A 553 7.95 -13.91 -8.87
N ILE A 554 7.79 -12.63 -9.23
CA ILE A 554 8.90 -11.74 -9.59
C ILE A 554 9.88 -11.65 -8.41
N ARG A 555 9.38 -11.37 -7.20
CA ARG A 555 10.18 -11.27 -5.96
C ARG A 555 10.98 -12.53 -5.68
N SER A 556 10.38 -13.71 -5.87
CA SER A 556 11.05 -14.99 -5.62
C SER A 556 12.27 -15.23 -6.54
N LYS A 557 12.29 -14.61 -7.73
CA LYS A 557 13.35 -14.80 -8.73
C LYS A 557 14.39 -13.69 -8.70
N THR A 558 13.98 -12.45 -8.49
CA THR A 558 14.86 -11.27 -8.61
C THR A 558 15.34 -10.75 -7.26
N GLY A 559 14.67 -11.11 -6.16
CA GLY A 559 14.96 -10.63 -4.81
C GLY A 559 14.41 -9.23 -4.51
N TRP A 560 14.37 -8.85 -3.22
CA TRP A 560 13.82 -7.57 -2.76
C TRP A 560 14.40 -6.31 -3.41
N PRO A 561 15.72 -6.20 -3.66
CA PRO A 561 16.29 -4.99 -4.26
C PRO A 561 15.80 -4.71 -5.68
N ALA A 562 15.32 -5.74 -6.40
CA ALA A 562 14.90 -5.65 -7.79
C ALA A 562 13.38 -5.50 -7.98
N VAL A 563 12.57 -5.56 -6.91
CA VAL A 563 11.10 -5.56 -7.03
C VAL A 563 10.43 -4.37 -6.34
N THR A 564 10.82 -3.97 -5.14
CA THR A 564 10.06 -2.91 -4.44
C THR A 564 10.89 -1.99 -3.57
N LYS A 565 10.66 -0.70 -3.78
CA LYS A 565 11.10 0.45 -2.99
C LYS A 565 10.63 0.44 -1.53
N PHE A 566 9.34 0.19 -1.29
CA PHE A 566 8.67 0.56 -0.04
C PHE A 566 8.55 -0.60 0.97
N ASN A 567 9.04 -1.79 0.63
CA ASN A 567 8.69 -3.02 1.34
C ASN A 567 9.89 -3.85 1.80
N GLN A 568 11.00 -3.20 2.16
CA GLN A 568 12.16 -3.86 2.78
C GLN A 568 11.93 -4.17 4.24
#